data_AF-A0A933BLK1-F1
#
_entry.id   AF-A0A933BLK1-F1
#
_cell.length_a   1.000
_cell.length_b   1.000
_cell.length_c   1.000
_cell.angle_alpha   90.00
_cell.angle_beta   90.00
_cell.angle_gamma   90.00
#
_symmetry.space_group_name_H-M   'P 1'
#
loop_
_entity.id
_entity.type
_entity.pdbx_description
1 polymer ?
#
loop_
_entity_poly.entity_id
_entity_poly.type
_entity_poly.pdbx_seq_one_letter_code
_entity_poly.pdbx_strand_id
1 'polypeptide(L)' 'MVGLLLGILGFAEIYPVISTFAWSGALEVQTLLELFGLPSWVVALAVAGMALGLFRLSAALERRFSHSSRI' A
#
# COMPACT_ATOMS: atom_id res chain seq x y z
N MET A 1 -11.26 -9.30 13.07
CA MET A 1 -10.08 -10.17 12.87
C MET A 1 -9.96 -10.71 11.45
N VAL A 2 -11.05 -11.06 10.77
CA VAL A 2 -11.04 -11.59 9.38
C VAL A 2 -10.32 -10.67 8.39
N GLY A 3 -10.54 -9.35 8.44
CA GLY A 3 -9.84 -8.41 7.54
C GLY A 3 -8.32 -8.40 7.71
N LEU A 4 -7.82 -8.59 8.94
CA LEU A 4 -6.39 -8.68 9.21
C LEU A 4 -5.81 -9.98 8.65
N LEU A 5 -6.54 -11.09 8.79
CA LEU A 5 -6.14 -12.39 8.22
C LEU A 5 -6.11 -12.36 6.69
N LEU A 6 -7.12 -11.73 6.06
CA LEU A 6 -7.15 -11.53 4.60
C LEU A 6 -6.02 -10.60 4.12
N GLY A 7 -5.71 -9.57 4.89
CA GLY A 7 -4.58 -8.67 4.61
C GLY A 7 -3.24 -9.39 4.66
N ILE A 8 -3.02 -10.23 5.68
CA ILE A 8 -1.80 -11.05 5.79
C ILE A 8 -1.71 -12.04 4.62
N LEU A 9 -2.82 -12.71 4.27
CA LEU A 9 -2.83 -13.69 3.19
C LEU A 9 -2.55 -13.04 1.82
N GLY A 10 -3.18 -11.88 1.56
CA GLY A 10 -2.93 -11.12 0.33
C GLY A 10 -1.50 -10.59 0.25
N PHE A 11 -0.94 -10.12 1.37
CA PHE A 11 0.45 -9.69 1.42
C PHE A 11 1.42 -10.85 1.19
N ALA A 12 1.15 -12.03 1.76
CA ALA A 12 2.00 -13.21 1.60
C ALA A 12 2.13 -13.67 0.14
N GLU A 13 1.07 -13.56 -0.66
CA GLU A 13 1.09 -13.86 -2.10
C GLU A 13 1.84 -12.82 -2.93
N ILE A 14 1.71 -11.54 -2.55
CA ILE A 14 2.37 -10.43 -3.25
C ILE A 14 3.86 -10.39 -2.90
N TYR A 15 4.22 -10.71 -1.66
CA TYR A 15 5.58 -10.66 -1.13
C TYR A 15 6.65 -11.32 -2.02
N PRO A 16 6.52 -12.56 -2.52
CA PRO A 16 7.54 -13.17 -3.38
C PRO A 16 7.80 -12.37 -4.66
N VAL A 17 6.79 -11.72 -5.24
CA VAL A 17 6.92 -10.91 -6.47
C VAL A 17 7.76 -9.66 -6.24
N ILE A 18 7.58 -9.01 -5.08
CA ILE A 18 8.32 -7.79 -4.70
C ILE A 18 9.59 -8.09 -3.92
N SER A 19 9.77 -9.30 -3.40
CA SER A 19 10.94 -9.69 -2.59
C SER A 19 12.22 -9.58 -3.41
N THR A 20 12.22 -10.06 -4.65
CA THR A 20 13.38 -9.97 -5.53
C THR A 20 13.81 -8.53 -5.76
N PHE A 21 12.86 -7.60 -5.87
CA PHE A 21 13.14 -6.16 -6.00
C PHE A 21 13.63 -5.55 -4.68
N ALA A 22 13.01 -5.89 -3.55
CA ALA A 22 13.39 -5.39 -2.24
C ALA A 22 14.82 -5.82 -1.85
N TRP A 23 15.24 -7.00 -2.29
CA TRP A 23 16.52 -7.62 -1.93
C TRP A 23 17.56 -7.61 -3.07
N SER A 24 17.29 -7.01 -4.25
CA SER A 24 18.22 -6.97 -5.39
C SER A 24 19.42 -6.03 -5.24
N GLY A 25 19.78 -5.63 -4.01
CA GLY A 25 21.15 -5.16 -3.71
C GLY A 25 21.54 -3.74 -4.14
N ALA A 26 20.59 -2.87 -4.54
CA ALA A 26 20.90 -1.45 -4.83
C ALA A 26 20.13 -0.44 -3.95
N LEU A 27 19.20 -0.92 -3.12
CA LEU A 27 18.31 -0.09 -2.28
C LEU A 27 18.92 0.31 -0.94
N GLU A 28 20.14 -0.14 -0.59
CA GLU A 28 20.73 0.06 0.73
C GLU A 28 21.00 1.54 1.10
N VAL A 29 21.02 2.47 0.14
CA VAL A 29 21.40 3.87 0.43
C VAL A 29 20.52 4.92 -0.25
N GLN A 30 19.73 4.55 -1.26
CA GLN A 30 19.06 5.55 -2.11
C GLN A 30 17.68 5.91 -1.57
N THR A 31 17.54 7.14 -1.08
CA THR A 31 16.25 7.64 -0.61
C THR A 31 15.28 7.84 -1.79
N LEU A 32 13.96 7.71 -1.56
CA LEU A 32 12.94 8.01 -2.58
C LEU A 32 13.12 9.39 -3.24
N LEU A 33 13.71 10.33 -2.49
CA LEU A 33 14.07 11.67 -2.97
C LEU A 33 15.16 11.63 -4.03
N GLU A 34 16.22 10.86 -3.80
CA GLU A 34 17.33 10.68 -4.74
C GLU A 34 16.93 9.85 -5.95
N LEU A 35 16.07 8.84 -5.76
CA LEU A 35 15.62 7.96 -6.84
C LEU A 35 14.74 8.70 -7.87
N PHE A 36 13.87 9.60 -7.41
CA PHE A 36 12.98 10.37 -8.28
C PHE A 36 13.48 11.78 -8.60
N GLY A 37 14.54 12.25 -7.94
CA GLY A 37 15.03 13.63 -8.06
C GLY A 37 14.00 14.68 -7.62
N LEU A 38 13.02 14.29 -6.79
CA LEU A 38 11.86 15.12 -6.45
C LEU A 38 12.05 15.87 -5.12
N PRO A 39 11.49 17.07 -4.99
CA PRO A 39 11.45 17.79 -3.71
C PRO A 39 10.70 16.99 -2.64
N SER A 40 11.14 17.10 -1.39
CA SER A 40 10.57 16.34 -0.26
C SER A 40 9.09 16.57 -0.01
N TRP A 41 8.59 17.77 -0.26
CA TRP A 41 7.18 18.09 -0.13
C TRP A 41 6.30 17.36 -1.18
N VAL A 42 6.83 17.11 -2.39
CA VAL A 42 6.10 16.38 -3.45
C VAL A 42 5.91 14.92 -3.05
N VAL A 43 7.00 14.30 -2.56
CA VAL A 43 6.97 12.91 -2.10
C VAL A 43 6.04 12.77 -0.88
N ALA A 44 6.10 13.72 0.06
CA ALA A 44 5.21 13.73 1.23
C ALA A 44 3.73 13.83 0.84
N LEU A 45 3.37 14.71 -0.12
CA LEU A 45 2.01 14.81 -0.63
C LEU A 45 1.55 13.54 -1.35
N ALA A 46 2.42 12.91 -2.14
CA ALA A 46 2.12 11.66 -2.83
C ALA A 46 1.83 10.53 -1.83
N VAL A 47 2.66 10.39 -0.80
CA VAL A 47 2.47 9.38 0.26
C VAL A 47 1.19 9.67 1.06
N ALA A 48 0.94 10.91 1.45
CA ALA A 48 -0.28 11.30 2.15
C ALA A 48 -1.54 11.04 1.30
N GLY A 49 -1.47 11.36 0.00
CA GLY A 49 -2.55 11.10 -0.95
C GLY A 49 -2.82 9.59 -1.12
N MET A 50 -1.77 8.78 -1.19
CA MET A 50 -1.90 7.32 -1.27
C MET A 50 -2.57 6.75 0.00
N ALA A 51 -2.18 7.23 1.19
CA ALA A 51 -2.79 6.83 2.45
C ALA A 51 -4.29 7.21 2.51
N LEU A 52 -4.63 8.44 2.13
CA LEU A 52 -6.03 8.88 2.06
C LEU A 52 -6.84 8.10 1.02
N GLY A 53 -6.24 7.78 -0.13
CA GLY A 53 -6.85 6.95 -1.17
C GLY A 53 -7.16 5.54 -0.69
N LEU A 54 -6.19 4.89 -0.04
CA LEU A 54 -6.36 3.58 0.58
C LEU A 54 -7.45 3.60 1.66
N PHE A 55 -7.47 4.63 2.50
CA PHE A 55 -8.53 4.80 3.51
C PHE A 55 -9.91 4.96 2.87
N ARG A 56 -10.04 5.76 1.81
CA ARG A 56 -11.31 5.92 1.07
C ARG A 56 -11.75 4.62 0.39
N LEU A 57 -10.82 3.87 -0.19
CA LEU A 57 -11.09 2.57 -0.80
C LEU A 57 -11.57 1.57 0.24
N SER A 58 -10.89 1.48 1.39
CA SER A 58 -11.30 0.65 2.51
C SER A 58 -12.71 1.00 2.99
N ALA A 59 -12.99 2.28 3.20
CA ALA A 59 -14.32 2.74 3.59
C ALA A 59 -15.40 2.47 2.51
N ALA A 60 -15.05 2.54 1.22
CA ALA A 60 -15.96 2.20 0.13
C ALA A 60 -16.25 0.70 0.06
N LEU A 61 -15.23 -0.13 0.23
CA LEU A 61 -15.36 -1.59 0.33
C LEU A 61 -16.25 -1.99 1.51
N GLU A 62 -16.06 -1.37 2.67
CA GLU A 62 -16.85 -1.64 3.87
C GLU A 62 -18.33 -1.27 3.69
N ARG A 63 -18.61 -0.13 3.04
CA ARG A 63 -19.99 0.25 2.64
C ARG A 63 -20.61 -0.76 1.67
N ARG A 64 -19.83 -1.25 0.69
CA ARG A 64 -20.30 -2.20 -0.32
C ARG A 64 -20.61 -3.57 0.30
N PHE A 65 -19.78 -4.03 1.23
CA PHE A 65 -20.02 -5.28 1.97
C PHE A 65 -21.15 -5.17 2.99
N SER A 66 -21.30 -4.03 3.67
CA SER A 66 -22.42 -3.80 4.60
C SER A 66 -23.77 -3.86 3.90
N HIS A 67 -23.86 -3.46 2.62
CA HIS A 67 -25.08 -3.54 1.83
C HIS A 67 -25.43 -4.98 1.40
N SER A 68 -24.43 -5.87 1.30
CA SER A 68 -24.60 -7.27 0.91
C SER A 68 -25.05 -8.19 2.05
N SER A 69 -24.95 -7.74 3.31
CA SER A 69 -25.42 -8.53 4.47
C SER A 69 -26.92 -8.38 4.77
N ARG A 70 -27.64 -7.62 3.94
CA ARG A 70 -29.07 -7.35 4.08
C ARG A 70 -29.86 -7.93 2.89
N ILE A 71 -29.58 -9.18 2.52
CA ILE A 71 -30.40 -10.03 1.64
C ILE A 71 -30.34 -11.45 2.20
#